data_AF-A0A954U8Y1-F1
#
_entry.id   AF-A0A954U8Y1-F1
#
_cell.length_a   1.000
_cell.length_b   1.000
_cell.length_c   1.000
_cell.angle_alpha   90.00
_cell.angle_beta   90.00
_cell.angle_gamma   90.00
#
_symmetry.space_group_name_H-M   'P 1'
#
loop_
_entity.id
_entity.type
_entity.pdbx_description
1 polymer ?
#
loop_
_entity_poly.entity_id
_entity_poly.type
_entity_poly.pdbx_seq_one_letter_code
_entity_poly.pdbx_strand_id
1 'polypeptide(L)'
;MIHPLRHFWAILVAISILMPVRAAEREVDDDADVCGPRDLALTCHSDFDDADHPYRLYLPSAYDGKQAVPLLVALHGTGGNQDKYFDHPTYGDGIYKREAEKRGIAILCPSEGDPLGRPTEWRGVGEFHVLTALEDVCRRSTSIKTASS
;
A
#
# COMPACT_ATOMS: atom_id res chain seq x y z
N MET A 1 -68.03 -18.59 -18.58
CA MET A 1 -67.70 -19.37 -17.36
C MET A 1 -66.22 -19.19 -17.13
N ILE A 2 -65.85 -18.26 -16.25
CA ILE A 2 -64.50 -17.71 -16.12
C ILE A 2 -63.94 -18.23 -14.79
N HIS A 3 -62.87 -19.02 -14.83
CA HIS A 3 -62.19 -19.52 -13.64
C HIS A 3 -61.35 -18.42 -12.97
N PRO A 4 -61.44 -18.24 -11.63
CA PRO A 4 -60.54 -17.36 -10.92
C PRO A 4 -59.21 -18.04 -10.56
N LEU A 5 -58.20 -17.17 -10.54
CA LEU A 5 -56.78 -17.35 -10.37
C LEU A 5 -56.41 -18.17 -9.12
N ARG A 6 -55.67 -19.26 -9.34
CA ARG A 6 -55.06 -20.09 -8.29
C ARG A 6 -53.87 -19.33 -7.69
N HIS A 7 -53.85 -19.34 -6.36
CA HIS A 7 -52.71 -18.95 -5.54
C HIS A 7 -51.49 -19.77 -5.95
N PHE A 8 -50.38 -19.11 -6.31
CA PHE A 8 -49.08 -19.76 -6.38
C PHE A 8 -48.14 -19.10 -5.40
N TRP A 9 -47.78 -19.92 -4.43
CA TRP A 9 -46.74 -19.77 -3.43
C TRP A 9 -45.44 -19.20 -3.98
N ALA A 10 -44.78 -18.45 -3.10
CA ALA A 10 -43.37 -18.08 -3.16
C ALA A 10 -42.47 -19.27 -3.53
N ILE A 11 -41.57 -19.06 -4.48
CA ILE A 11 -40.34 -19.83 -4.62
C ILE A 11 -39.21 -18.81 -4.62
N LEU A 12 -38.68 -18.56 -3.42
CA LEU A 12 -37.35 -18.00 -3.22
C LEU A 12 -36.34 -19.03 -3.75
N VAL A 13 -35.62 -18.66 -4.80
CA VAL A 13 -34.49 -19.43 -5.32
C VAL A 13 -33.34 -19.29 -4.31
N ALA A 14 -33.25 -20.26 -3.40
CA ALA A 14 -32.06 -20.50 -2.60
C ALA A 14 -31.03 -21.21 -3.49
N ILE A 15 -30.13 -20.44 -4.10
CA ILE A 15 -28.87 -20.97 -4.63
C ILE A 15 -27.77 -20.40 -3.74
N SER A 16 -27.56 -21.08 -2.61
CA SER A 16 -26.38 -20.93 -1.77
C SER A 16 -25.21 -21.56 -2.50
N ILE A 17 -24.49 -20.76 -3.29
CA ILE A 17 -23.15 -21.15 -3.74
C ILE A 17 -22.26 -21.08 -2.50
N LEU A 18 -21.97 -22.26 -1.96
CA LEU A 18 -20.92 -22.52 -0.99
C LEU A 18 -19.56 -22.25 -1.66
N MET A 19 -19.24 -20.99 -1.91
CA MET A 19 -17.84 -20.58 -1.96
C MET A 19 -17.42 -20.43 -0.52
N PRO A 20 -16.46 -21.22 -0.01
CA PRO A 20 -15.72 -20.72 1.12
C PRO A 20 -15.13 -19.40 0.64
N VAL A 21 -15.47 -18.30 1.30
CA VAL A 21 -14.53 -17.19 1.42
C VAL A 21 -13.32 -17.83 2.07
N ARG A 22 -12.45 -18.38 1.24
CA ARG A 22 -11.08 -18.64 1.56
C ARG A 22 -10.58 -17.22 1.73
N ALA A 23 -10.64 -16.73 2.97
CA ALA A 23 -9.79 -15.66 3.41
C ALA A 23 -8.47 -15.96 2.74
N ALA A 24 -8.07 -15.12 1.78
CA ALA A 24 -6.75 -15.21 1.23
C ALA A 24 -5.86 -15.27 2.45
N GLU A 25 -5.24 -16.42 2.66
CA GLU A 25 -4.25 -16.60 3.68
C GLU A 25 -3.22 -15.55 3.31
N ARG A 26 -3.32 -14.39 3.96
CA ARG A 26 -2.29 -13.39 3.96
C ARG A 26 -1.13 -14.20 4.48
N GLU A 27 -0.17 -14.53 3.61
CA GLU A 27 1.12 -15.02 4.04
C GLU A 27 1.66 -13.91 4.92
N VAL A 28 1.39 -14.08 6.20
CA VAL A 28 1.91 -13.30 7.29
C VAL A 28 3.30 -13.85 7.47
N ASP A 29 4.22 -13.32 6.67
CA ASP A 29 5.66 -13.45 6.87
C ASP A 29 6.03 -12.59 8.10
N ASP A 30 5.54 -12.99 9.29
CA ASP A 30 5.59 -12.16 10.52
C ASP A 30 6.92 -12.23 11.28
N ASP A 31 7.97 -12.84 10.74
CA ASP A 31 9.22 -12.99 11.48
C ASP A 31 10.50 -12.81 10.65
N ALA A 32 10.37 -12.28 9.43
CA ALA A 32 11.53 -11.79 8.71
C ALA A 32 11.92 -10.43 9.28
N ASP A 33 12.90 -10.42 10.20
CA ASP A 33 13.64 -9.21 10.60
C ASP A 33 13.81 -8.32 9.36
N VAL A 34 13.14 -7.16 9.33
CA VAL A 34 13.04 -6.33 8.12
C VAL A 34 14.35 -5.57 7.99
N CYS A 35 15.37 -6.30 7.59
CA CYS A 35 16.68 -5.81 7.24
C CYS A 35 16.69 -5.43 5.76
N GLY A 36 17.47 -4.40 5.42
CA GLY A 36 17.79 -4.10 4.03
C GLY A 36 18.85 -5.03 3.44
N PRO A 37 19.17 -4.88 2.15
CA PRO A 37 18.52 -3.98 1.20
C PRO A 37 17.18 -4.57 0.75
N ARG A 38 16.12 -3.75 0.72
CA ARG A 38 14.78 -4.16 0.28
C ARG A 38 14.18 -3.10 -0.63
N ASP A 39 13.62 -3.49 -1.75
CA ASP A 39 12.79 -2.64 -2.61
C ASP A 39 11.38 -3.21 -2.60
N LEU A 40 10.47 -2.52 -1.92
CA LEU A 40 9.16 -3.02 -1.57
C LEU A 40 8.10 -2.17 -2.28
N ALA A 41 7.32 -2.81 -3.16
CA ALA A 41 6.06 -2.25 -3.65
C ALA A 41 4.95 -2.65 -2.67
N LEU A 42 4.36 -1.67 -2.00
CA LEU A 42 3.42 -1.86 -0.90
C LEU A 42 2.15 -1.05 -1.13
N THR A 43 1.15 -1.34 -0.29
CA THR A 43 -0.13 -0.63 -0.27
C THR A 43 -0.49 -0.36 1.19
N CYS A 44 -0.95 0.85 1.48
CA CYS A 44 -1.60 1.20 2.74
C CYS A 44 -3.09 1.43 2.50
N HIS A 45 -3.91 1.17 3.51
CA HIS A 45 -5.32 1.47 3.49
C HIS A 45 -5.55 2.83 4.15
N SER A 46 -6.33 3.72 3.53
CA SER A 46 -6.66 5.03 4.11
C SER A 46 -8.07 5.03 4.68
N ASP A 47 -8.17 5.23 5.99
CA ASP A 47 -9.46 5.38 6.68
C ASP A 47 -10.23 6.65 6.25
N PHE A 48 -9.57 7.59 5.56
CA PHE A 48 -10.19 8.84 5.12
C PHE A 48 -11.14 8.62 3.94
N ASP A 49 -10.73 7.82 2.96
CA ASP A 49 -11.51 7.56 1.74
C ASP A 49 -11.83 6.07 1.50
N ASP A 50 -11.54 5.21 2.49
CA ASP A 50 -11.78 3.75 2.44
C ASP A 50 -11.15 3.10 1.20
N ALA A 51 -9.96 3.59 0.83
CA ALA A 51 -9.25 3.15 -0.38
C ALA A 51 -7.82 2.73 -0.09
N ASP A 52 -7.32 1.87 -0.97
CA ASP A 52 -5.97 1.34 -0.97
C ASP A 52 -5.05 2.23 -1.81
N HIS A 53 -3.97 2.71 -1.20
CA HIS A 53 -3.02 3.64 -1.80
C HIS A 53 -1.64 2.98 -1.97
N PRO A 54 -1.16 2.80 -3.20
CA PRO A 54 0.16 2.24 -3.47
C PRO A 54 1.28 3.17 -3.02
N TYR A 55 2.38 2.59 -2.56
CA TYR A 55 3.64 3.29 -2.36
C TYR A 55 4.82 2.35 -2.57
N ARG A 56 6.00 2.92 -2.78
CA ARG A 56 7.25 2.16 -2.89
C ARG A 56 8.20 2.57 -1.79
N LEU A 57 8.81 1.57 -1.13
CA LEU A 57 9.72 1.75 -0.01
C LEU A 57 11.06 1.08 -0.34
N TYR A 58 12.12 1.86 -0.35
CA TYR A 58 13.49 1.34 -0.35
C TYR A 58 14.07 1.38 1.05
N LEU A 59 14.57 0.24 1.53
CA LEU A 59 15.37 0.12 2.74
C LEU A 59 16.82 -0.15 2.34
N PRO A 60 17.80 0.64 2.83
CA PRO A 60 19.20 0.45 2.48
C PRO A 60 19.80 -0.76 3.21
N SER A 61 20.89 -1.35 2.71
CA SER A 61 21.52 -2.52 3.35
C SER A 61 21.96 -2.28 4.80
N ALA A 62 22.23 -1.03 5.16
CA ALA A 62 22.59 -0.63 6.51
C ALA A 62 21.41 -0.67 7.51
N TYR A 63 20.16 -0.79 7.04
CA TYR A 63 18.99 -0.88 7.93
C TYR A 63 18.87 -2.30 8.49
N ASP A 64 18.99 -2.42 9.82
CA ASP A 64 19.04 -3.67 10.57
C ASP A 64 17.74 -3.99 11.32
N GLY A 65 16.65 -3.28 11.02
CA GLY A 65 15.37 -3.40 11.73
C GLY A 65 15.35 -2.80 13.15
N LYS A 66 16.50 -2.44 13.72
CA LYS A 66 16.63 -2.03 15.13
C LYS A 66 16.80 -0.53 15.27
N GLN A 67 17.67 0.05 14.44
CA GLN A 67 17.97 1.48 14.48
C GLN A 67 17.15 2.25 13.43
N ALA A 68 16.66 3.43 13.82
CA ALA A 68 16.01 4.33 12.88
C ALA A 68 17.05 4.89 11.90
N VAL A 69 16.68 4.96 10.61
CA VAL A 69 17.47 5.60 9.56
C VAL A 69 16.73 6.83 9.03
N PRO A 70 17.43 7.83 8.45
CA PRO A 70 16.77 8.94 7.79
C PRO A 70 15.86 8.43 6.67
N LEU A 71 14.69 9.07 6.50
CA LEU A 71 13.73 8.77 5.45
C LEU A 71 13.63 9.96 4.49
N LEU A 72 13.85 9.70 3.20
CA LEU A 72 13.52 10.61 2.11
C LEU A 72 12.11 10.31 1.61
N VAL A 73 11.19 11.27 1.73
CA VAL A 73 9.87 11.20 1.09
C VAL A 73 9.98 11.84 -0.29
N ALA A 74 9.87 11.02 -1.34
CA ALA A 74 10.02 11.43 -2.73
C ALA A 74 8.64 11.57 -3.39
N LEU A 75 8.17 12.81 -3.54
CA LEU A 75 6.88 13.12 -4.15
C LEU A 75 7.05 13.41 -5.63
N HIS A 76 6.40 12.63 -6.48
CA HIS A 76 6.46 12.81 -7.93
C HIS A 76 5.60 14.00 -8.40
N GLY A 77 5.86 14.51 -9.59
CA GLY A 77 4.96 15.48 -10.24
C GLY A 77 3.72 14.82 -10.85
N THR A 78 2.81 15.64 -11.39
CA THR A 78 1.56 15.22 -12.03
C THR A 78 1.74 14.04 -12.99
N GLY A 79 0.93 13.00 -12.85
CA GLY A 79 0.95 11.83 -13.73
C GLY A 79 2.14 10.90 -13.50
N GLY A 80 2.88 11.08 -12.41
CA GLY A 80 3.76 10.07 -11.85
C GLY A 80 3.00 9.03 -11.04
N ASN A 81 3.77 8.10 -10.47
CA ASN A 81 3.29 7.08 -9.54
C ASN A 81 4.47 6.66 -8.62
N GLN A 82 4.25 5.66 -7.77
CA GLN A 82 5.23 5.17 -6.80
C GLN A 82 6.56 4.70 -7.40
N ASP A 83 6.61 4.38 -8.69
CA ASP A 83 7.80 3.86 -9.37
C ASP A 83 8.66 4.97 -9.99
N LYS A 84 8.18 6.22 -10.00
CA LYS A 84 8.73 7.31 -10.82
C LYS A 84 10.22 7.57 -10.59
N TYR A 85 10.68 7.53 -9.35
CA TYR A 85 12.09 7.78 -9.01
C TYR A 85 12.94 6.50 -8.95
N PHE A 86 12.30 5.34 -9.05
CA PHE A 86 12.95 4.04 -8.92
C PHE A 86 13.40 3.52 -10.29
N ASP A 87 12.52 3.56 -11.29
CA ASP A 87 12.77 2.85 -12.55
C ASP A 87 12.66 3.75 -13.79
N HIS A 88 12.24 5.01 -13.64
CA HIS A 88 11.99 5.85 -14.81
C HIS A 88 13.29 6.41 -15.44
N PRO A 89 13.53 6.20 -16.74
CA PRO A 89 14.79 6.59 -17.39
C PRO A 89 15.13 8.09 -17.29
N THR A 90 14.12 8.96 -17.39
CA THR A 90 14.29 10.42 -17.27
C THR A 90 14.82 10.86 -15.91
N TYR A 91 14.64 10.05 -14.87
CA TYR A 91 15.09 10.33 -13.50
C TYR A 91 16.35 9.56 -13.13
N GLY A 92 17.18 9.22 -14.12
CA GLY A 92 18.50 8.63 -13.90
C GLY A 92 18.49 7.14 -13.56
N ASP A 93 17.40 6.43 -13.90
CA ASP A 93 17.31 4.96 -13.91
C ASP A 93 17.85 4.34 -12.60
N GLY A 94 17.09 4.52 -11.52
CA GLY A 94 17.45 4.03 -10.19
C GLY A 94 18.53 4.81 -9.44
N ILE A 95 18.87 6.03 -9.87
CA ILE A 95 19.84 6.87 -9.15
C ILE A 95 19.43 7.13 -7.70
N TYR A 96 18.12 7.30 -7.42
CA TYR A 96 17.62 7.54 -6.07
C TYR A 96 17.97 6.38 -5.14
N LYS A 97 17.65 5.14 -5.53
CA LYS A 97 18.00 3.94 -4.75
C LYS A 97 19.51 3.83 -4.52
N ARG A 98 20.30 4.04 -5.58
CA ARG A 98 21.75 3.92 -5.54
C ARG A 98 22.41 4.98 -4.63
N GLU A 99 21.88 6.20 -4.60
CA GLU A 99 22.37 7.25 -3.70
C GLU A 99 21.88 7.09 -2.26
N ALA A 100 20.65 6.61 -2.08
CA ALA A 100 20.11 6.27 -0.77
C ALA A 100 20.88 5.13 -0.11
N GLU A 101 21.22 4.09 -0.89
CA GLU A 101 22.03 2.96 -0.44
C GLU A 101 23.40 3.43 0.10
N LYS A 102 24.13 4.24 -0.68
CA LYS A 102 25.44 4.78 -0.29
C LYS A 102 25.41 5.59 1.01
N ARG A 103 24.25 6.15 1.35
CA ARG A 103 24.07 7.09 2.46
C ARG A 103 23.35 6.49 3.65
N GLY A 104 22.89 5.23 3.56
CA GLY A 104 22.08 4.60 4.60
C GLY A 104 20.75 5.33 4.82
N ILE A 105 20.13 5.83 3.74
CA ILE A 105 18.84 6.53 3.77
C ILE A 105 17.76 5.60 3.22
N ALA A 106 16.60 5.55 3.87
CA ALA A 106 15.40 4.91 3.31
C ALA A 106 14.67 5.88 2.36
N ILE A 107 13.96 5.35 1.36
CA ILE A 107 13.12 6.18 0.46
C ILE A 107 11.68 5.69 0.53
N LEU A 108 10.75 6.61 0.73
CA LEU A 108 9.31 6.39 0.53
C LEU A 108 8.84 7.21 -0.66
N CYS A 109 8.19 6.57 -1.64
CA CYS A 109 7.57 7.22 -2.79
C CYS A 109 6.09 6.79 -2.85
N PRO A 110 5.16 7.59 -2.31
CA PRO A 110 3.74 7.30 -2.43
C PRO A 110 3.24 7.55 -3.85
N SER A 111 2.15 6.88 -4.23
CA SER A 111 1.32 7.29 -5.36
C SER A 111 0.33 8.36 -4.94
N GLU A 112 -0.09 9.18 -5.91
CA GLU A 112 -1.17 10.15 -5.73
C GLU A 112 -2.47 9.66 -6.39
N GLY A 113 -3.58 10.25 -5.95
CA GLY A 113 -4.86 10.20 -6.65
C GLY A 113 -5.99 10.41 -5.65
N ASP A 114 -7.00 11.20 -6.00
CA ASP A 114 -8.23 11.22 -5.20
C ASP A 114 -9.08 9.95 -5.47
N PRO A 115 -10.23 9.76 -4.81
CA PRO A 115 -11.08 8.58 -5.04
C PRO A 115 -11.61 8.41 -6.47
N LEU A 116 -11.49 9.45 -7.32
CA LEU A 116 -11.83 9.40 -8.74
C LEU A 116 -10.58 9.28 -9.65
N GLY A 117 -9.40 9.09 -9.06
CA GLY A 117 -8.11 9.00 -9.76
C GLY A 117 -7.60 10.33 -10.29
N ARG A 118 -8.11 11.47 -9.81
CA ARG A 118 -7.65 12.79 -10.25
C ARG A 118 -6.37 13.17 -9.49
N PRO A 119 -5.41 13.85 -10.16
CA PRO A 119 -4.21 14.31 -9.49
C PRO A 119 -4.57 15.29 -8.38
N THR A 120 -3.92 15.13 -7.23
CA THR A 120 -4.15 15.98 -6.05
C THR A 120 -3.07 17.04 -5.90
N GLU A 121 -1.93 16.87 -6.59
CA GLU A 121 -0.74 17.69 -6.42
C GLU A 121 -0.29 17.76 -4.96
N TRP A 122 -0.53 16.65 -4.22
CA TRP A 122 -0.22 16.50 -2.80
C TRP A 122 -0.95 17.49 -1.88
N ARG A 123 -2.07 18.05 -2.33
CA ARG A 123 -2.89 18.99 -1.54
C ARG A 123 -4.16 18.30 -1.03
N GLY A 124 -4.58 18.67 0.18
CA GLY A 124 -5.82 18.16 0.76
C GLY A 124 -5.78 16.64 0.91
N VAL A 125 -6.62 15.92 0.16
CA VAL A 125 -6.65 14.45 0.15
C VAL A 125 -5.26 13.84 -0.10
N GLY A 126 -4.48 14.41 -1.02
CA GLY A 126 -3.13 13.92 -1.29
C GLY A 126 -2.16 14.06 -0.11
N GLU A 127 -2.34 15.08 0.73
CA GLU A 127 -1.55 15.24 1.96
C GLU A 127 -1.86 14.12 2.95
N PHE A 128 -3.15 13.77 3.10
CA PHE A 128 -3.58 12.65 3.94
C PHE A 128 -2.96 11.33 3.47
N HIS A 129 -2.92 11.07 2.17
CA HIS A 129 -2.32 9.84 1.64
C HIS A 129 -0.82 9.73 1.93
N VAL A 130 -0.07 10.84 1.88
CA VAL A 130 1.34 10.87 2.29
C VAL A 130 1.49 10.51 3.77
N LEU A 131 0.64 11.08 4.63
CA LEU A 131 0.65 10.80 6.07
C LEU A 131 0.24 9.35 6.38
N THR A 132 -0.76 8.80 5.68
CA THR A 132 -1.16 7.39 5.80
C THR A 132 -0.02 6.45 5.39
N ALA A 133 0.71 6.75 4.31
CA ALA A 133 1.87 5.94 3.92
C ALA A 133 2.99 6.00 4.96
N LEU A 134 3.25 7.19 5.55
CA LEU A 134 4.22 7.33 6.64
C LEU A 134 3.81 6.54 7.88
N GLU A 135 2.53 6.60 8.26
CA GLU A 135 1.99 5.84 9.38
C GLU A 135 2.12 4.33 9.15
N ASP A 136 1.80 3.84 7.95
CA ASP A 136 1.94 2.43 7.60
C ASP A 136 3.40 1.94 7.69
N VAL A 137 4.35 2.75 7.21
CA VAL A 137 5.79 2.47 7.36
C VAL A 137 6.18 2.40 8.83
N CYS A 138 5.80 3.40 9.65
CA CYS A 138 6.09 3.40 11.08
C CYS A 138 5.48 2.22 11.83
N ARG A 139 4.24 1.87 11.50
CA ARG A 139 3.52 0.72 12.08
C ARG A 139 4.26 -0.59 11.78
N ARG A 140 4.67 -0.80 10.53
CA ARG A 140 5.46 -1.97 10.13
C ARG A 140 6.79 -2.05 10.87
N SER A 141 7.51 -0.93 10.97
CA SER A 141 8.75 -0.84 11.75
C SER A 141 8.58 -1.13 13.24
N THR A 142 7.40 -0.84 13.81
CA THR A 142 7.11 -1.04 15.24
C THR A 142 6.63 -2.46 15.54
N SER A 143 5.79 -3.05 14.67
CA SER A 143 5.30 -4.42 14.82
C SER A 143 6.45 -5.43 14.88
N ILE A 144 7.54 -5.16 14.16
CA ILE A 144 8.79 -5.95 14.20
C ILE A 144 9.46 -5.90 15.58
N LYS A 145 9.44 -4.75 16.27
CA LYS A 145 10.10 -4.60 17.58
C LYS A 145 9.40 -5.36 18.69
N THR A 146 8.09 -5.56 18.59
CA THR A 146 7.28 -6.25 19.61
C THR A 146 7.28 -7.78 19.47
N ALA A 147 7.58 -8.33 18.29
CA ALA A 147 7.62 -9.78 18.07
C ALA A 147 8.91 -10.45 18.58
N SER A 148 10.01 -9.69 18.74
CA SER A 148 11.32 -10.21 19.14
C SER A 148 11.64 -10.07 20.65
N SER A 149 10.64 -9.89 21.52
CA SER A 149 10.84 -9.62 22.96
C SER A 149 10.12 -10.57 23.90
#